data_AF-A0A4R1WC08-F1
#
_entry.id   AF-A0A4R1WC08-F1
#
_cell.length_a   1.000
_cell.length_b   1.000
_cell.length_c   1.000
_cell.angle_alpha   90.00
_cell.angle_beta   90.00
_cell.angle_gamma   90.00
#
_symmetry.space_group_name_H-M   'P 1'
#
loop_
_entity.id
_entity.type
_entity.pdbx_description
1 polymer ?
#
loop_
_entity_poly.entity_id
_entity_poly.type
_entity_poly.pdbx_seq_one_letter_code
_entity_poly.pdbx_strand_id
1 'polypeptide(L)'
;MSAAATLPGTVTAGLRLRRVLQTFIVGVRPIIVGYWLVMLATFLLGGLVVQFLGNGIDHSMWDYGTQSPKYFSAAIGITVTPALFALMVSHGITRRMFAVAAGIFLVGAAVSTALIWVLAYQVEHVIYDWAGLTQTLANPHLFTSTSQVGLIFTEFFLLVLAHEAAGWMIGIGFYRFGFWKGLALLPLGVLPAAAAEFLLVAQWIAEALRNTGYHRPPLAIGVPGVLAVSALGLYFGYLMLRSMGLKPAKG
;
A
#
# COMPACT_ATOMS: atom_id res chain seq x y z
N MET A 1 26.29 29.10 37.24
CA MET A 1 25.77 28.89 35.87
C MET A 1 25.51 27.39 35.72
N SER A 2 24.25 26.98 35.60
CA SER A 2 23.89 25.56 35.45
C SER A 2 24.12 25.15 34.00
N ALA A 3 25.01 24.18 33.77
CA ALA A 3 25.23 23.61 32.45
C ALA A 3 23.96 22.86 32.04
N ALA A 4 23.24 23.38 31.04
CA ALA A 4 22.14 22.68 30.41
C ALA A 4 22.68 21.36 29.84
N ALA A 5 22.36 20.24 30.49
CA ALA A 5 22.72 18.92 30.01
C ALA A 5 21.98 18.66 28.69
N THR A 6 22.60 19.01 27.57
CA THR A 6 22.15 18.60 26.25
C THR A 6 22.32 17.10 26.16
N LEU A 7 21.21 16.38 26.24
CA LEU A 7 21.19 14.93 26.07
C LEU A 7 21.88 14.58 24.73
N PRO A 8 22.76 13.56 24.70
CA PRO A 8 23.49 13.19 23.49
C PRO A 8 22.53 12.98 22.32
N GLY A 9 22.95 13.32 21.09
CA GLY A 9 22.08 13.31 19.90
C GLY A 9 21.30 12.01 19.66
N THR A 10 21.76 10.89 20.22
CA THR A 10 21.08 9.57 20.28
C THR A 10 19.77 9.55 21.10
N VAL A 11 19.43 10.64 21.80
CA VAL A 11 18.26 10.78 22.68
C VAL A 11 17.13 11.60 22.03
N THR A 12 17.36 12.27 20.89
CA THR A 12 16.26 12.98 20.22
C THR A 12 15.26 12.00 19.60
N ALA A 13 13.97 12.27 19.78
CA ALA A 13 12.88 11.40 19.30
C ALA A 13 12.97 11.14 17.78
N GLY A 14 13.44 12.13 17.01
CA GLY A 14 13.56 12.04 15.54
C GLY A 14 14.63 11.05 15.06
N LEU A 15 15.83 11.05 15.67
CA LEU A 15 16.89 10.11 15.29
C LEU A 15 16.51 8.66 15.62
N ARG A 16 15.80 8.45 16.73
CA ARG A 16 15.25 7.13 17.09
C ARG A 16 14.19 6.68 16.08
N LEU A 17 13.24 7.56 15.72
CA LEU A 17 12.23 7.27 14.70
C LEU A 17 12.87 6.88 13.36
N ARG A 18 13.87 7.64 12.91
CA ARG A 18 14.62 7.35 11.68
C ARG A 18 15.27 5.96 11.71
N ARG A 19 15.89 5.58 12.83
CA ARG A 19 16.48 4.23 12.98
C ARG A 19 15.43 3.14 12.91
N VAL A 20 14.27 3.31 13.56
CA VAL A 20 13.16 2.34 13.47
C VAL A 20 12.68 2.18 12.03
N LEU A 21 12.49 3.29 11.31
CA LEU A 21 12.12 3.28 9.89
C LEU A 21 13.17 2.58 9.02
N GLN A 22 14.45 2.83 9.26
CA GLN A 22 15.54 2.14 8.56
C GLN A 22 15.49 0.63 8.81
N THR A 23 15.25 0.20 10.05
CA THR A 23 15.12 -1.22 10.37
C THR A 23 13.91 -1.84 9.68
N PHE A 24 12.79 -1.13 9.56
CA PHE A 24 11.63 -1.60 8.80
C PHE A 24 12.02 -1.81 7.34
N ILE A 25 12.56 -0.78 6.69
CA ILE A 25 12.98 -0.82 5.29
C ILE A 25 13.96 -1.96 5.04
N VAL A 26 15.01 -2.09 5.86
CA VAL A 26 16.02 -3.14 5.71
C VAL A 26 15.39 -4.53 5.92
N GLY A 27 14.52 -4.68 6.91
CA GLY A 27 13.87 -5.96 7.23
C GLY A 27 12.93 -6.43 6.12
N VAL A 28 12.17 -5.54 5.48
CA VAL A 28 11.24 -5.91 4.41
C VAL A 28 11.84 -5.83 3.00
N ARG A 29 13.05 -5.24 2.85
CA ARG A 29 13.68 -5.01 1.55
C ARG A 29 13.75 -6.27 0.67
N PRO A 30 14.15 -7.46 1.16
CA PRO A 30 14.20 -8.64 0.30
C PRO A 30 12.83 -9.00 -0.29
N ILE A 31 11.76 -8.84 0.50
CA ILE A 31 10.38 -9.11 0.07
C ILE A 31 9.94 -8.10 -0.99
N ILE A 32 10.18 -6.79 -0.75
CA ILE A 32 9.83 -5.72 -1.69
C ILE A 32 10.61 -5.85 -3.00
N VAL A 33 11.93 -6.05 -2.92
CA VAL A 33 12.79 -6.20 -4.10
C VAL A 33 12.42 -7.46 -4.88
N GLY A 34 12.24 -8.59 -4.19
CA GLY A 34 11.83 -9.84 -4.81
C GLY A 34 10.49 -9.71 -5.54
N TYR A 35 9.50 -9.07 -4.91
CA TYR A 35 8.21 -8.78 -5.53
C TYR A 35 8.34 -7.96 -6.81
N TRP A 36 9.04 -6.82 -6.75
CA TRP A 36 9.19 -5.95 -7.92
C TRP A 36 10.01 -6.59 -9.04
N LEU A 37 11.04 -7.38 -8.71
CA LEU A 37 11.80 -8.16 -9.70
C LEU A 37 10.91 -9.18 -10.41
N VAL A 38 10.13 -9.95 -9.66
CA VAL A 38 9.19 -10.93 -10.23
C VAL A 38 8.15 -10.21 -11.08
N MET A 39 7.59 -9.10 -10.61
CA MET A 39 6.60 -8.32 -11.32
C MET A 39 7.14 -7.76 -12.64
N LEU A 40 8.31 -7.12 -12.62
CA LEU A 40 8.99 -6.62 -13.82
C LEU A 40 9.31 -7.74 -14.81
N ALA A 41 9.86 -8.85 -14.32
CA ALA A 41 10.15 -10.01 -15.16
C ALA A 41 8.88 -10.58 -15.80
N THR A 42 7.78 -10.64 -15.05
CA THR A 42 6.50 -11.16 -15.54
C THR A 42 5.93 -10.26 -16.63
N PHE A 43 5.93 -8.94 -16.46
CA PHE A 43 5.44 -8.02 -17.49
C PHE A 43 6.34 -7.98 -18.71
N LEU A 44 7.66 -8.04 -18.52
CA LEU A 44 8.60 -8.10 -19.64
C LEU A 44 8.38 -9.38 -20.47
N LEU A 45 8.35 -10.54 -19.82
CA LEU A 45 8.13 -11.82 -20.49
C LEU A 45 6.74 -11.90 -21.13
N GLY A 46 5.70 -11.45 -20.42
CA GLY A 46 4.34 -11.39 -20.93
C GLY A 46 4.22 -10.49 -22.16
N GLY A 47 4.82 -9.30 -22.12
CA GLY A 47 4.87 -8.38 -23.26
C GLY A 47 5.60 -8.97 -24.47
N LEU A 48 6.75 -9.63 -24.26
CA LEU A 48 7.48 -10.31 -25.33
C LEU A 48 6.66 -11.45 -25.94
N VAL A 49 5.99 -12.26 -25.10
CA VAL A 49 5.10 -13.34 -25.56
C VAL A 49 3.97 -12.77 -26.43
N VAL A 50 3.28 -11.71 -25.97
CA VAL A 50 2.21 -11.07 -26.74
C VAL A 50 2.74 -10.48 -28.05
N GLN A 51 3.92 -9.85 -28.04
CA GLN A 51 4.53 -9.27 -29.23
C GLN A 51 4.92 -10.30 -30.29
N PHE A 52 5.50 -11.44 -29.88
CA PHE A 52 6.04 -12.43 -30.81
C PHE A 52 5.10 -13.58 -31.15
N LEU A 53 4.15 -13.91 -30.26
CA LEU A 53 3.20 -15.02 -30.43
C LEU A 53 1.75 -14.54 -30.62
N GLY A 54 1.46 -13.28 -30.32
CA GLY A 54 0.15 -12.65 -30.56
C GLY A 54 0.12 -11.80 -31.83
N ASN A 55 -0.98 -11.08 -32.02
CA ASN A 55 -1.16 -10.13 -33.14
C ASN A 55 -0.54 -8.75 -32.86
N GLY A 56 0.50 -8.68 -32.02
CA GLY A 56 1.12 -7.44 -31.55
C GLY A 56 0.54 -6.92 -30.23
N ILE A 57 1.10 -5.80 -29.74
CA ILE A 57 0.69 -5.14 -28.50
C ILE A 57 -0.17 -3.90 -28.83
N ASP A 58 -1.46 -3.97 -28.54
CA ASP A 58 -2.43 -2.85 -28.68
C ASP A 58 -2.94 -2.33 -27.32
N HIS A 59 -2.80 -3.11 -26.27
CA HIS A 59 -3.16 -2.76 -24.89
C HIS A 59 -1.93 -2.57 -23.99
N SER A 60 -2.05 -1.69 -22.99
CA SER A 60 -1.02 -1.51 -21.96
C SER A 60 -0.79 -2.82 -21.19
N MET A 61 0.46 -3.26 -21.12
CA MET A 61 0.83 -4.45 -20.34
C MET A 61 0.77 -4.16 -18.84
N TRP A 62 1.10 -2.93 -18.46
CA TRP A 62 1.03 -2.47 -17.08
C TRP A 62 -0.41 -2.42 -16.57
N ASP A 63 -1.37 -2.11 -17.42
CA ASP A 63 -2.78 -2.06 -17.04
C ASP A 63 -3.34 -3.42 -16.56
N TYR A 64 -2.89 -4.54 -17.14
CA TYR A 64 -3.26 -5.86 -16.61
C TYR A 64 -2.70 -6.15 -15.22
N GLY A 65 -1.68 -5.40 -14.80
CA GLY A 65 -0.93 -5.60 -13.56
C GLY A 65 -1.45 -4.92 -12.32
N THR A 66 -2.46 -4.06 -12.46
CA THR A 66 -2.91 -3.12 -11.41
C THR A 66 -3.38 -3.80 -10.12
N GLN A 67 -3.78 -5.07 -10.19
CA GLN A 67 -4.23 -5.87 -9.05
C GLN A 67 -3.11 -6.32 -8.12
N SER A 68 -1.92 -6.57 -8.69
CA SER A 68 -0.82 -7.17 -7.93
C SER A 68 -0.34 -6.25 -6.78
N PRO A 69 -0.08 -4.95 -6.99
CA PRO A 69 0.45 -4.06 -5.95
C PRO A 69 -0.48 -3.89 -4.77
N LYS A 70 -1.80 -3.83 -5.00
CA LYS A 70 -2.77 -3.65 -3.90
C LYS A 70 -2.79 -4.85 -2.95
N TYR A 71 -2.77 -6.08 -3.48
CA TYR A 71 -2.77 -7.29 -2.64
C TYR A 71 -1.44 -7.54 -1.97
N PHE A 72 -0.33 -7.28 -2.69
CA PHE A 72 0.99 -7.34 -2.10
C PHE A 72 1.13 -6.35 -0.94
N SER A 73 0.65 -5.11 -1.11
CA SER A 73 0.74 -4.08 -0.07
C SER A 73 -0.18 -4.40 1.13
N ALA A 74 -1.36 -4.99 0.89
CA ALA A 74 -2.17 -5.55 1.97
C ALA A 74 -1.41 -6.62 2.77
N ALA A 75 -0.69 -7.53 2.10
CA ALA A 75 0.12 -8.56 2.75
C ALA A 75 1.28 -7.95 3.58
N ILE A 76 1.92 -6.89 3.08
CA ILE A 76 2.90 -6.11 3.86
C ILE A 76 2.24 -5.54 5.11
N GLY A 77 1.09 -4.86 4.97
CA GLY A 77 0.33 -4.33 6.11
C GLY A 77 0.01 -5.39 7.17
N ILE A 78 -0.48 -6.56 6.74
CA ILE A 78 -0.78 -7.70 7.63
C ILE A 78 0.46 -8.13 8.42
N THR A 79 1.63 -8.12 7.77
CA THR A 79 2.87 -8.69 8.31
C THR A 79 3.59 -7.75 9.28
N VAL A 80 3.50 -6.43 9.09
CA VAL A 80 4.28 -5.43 9.87
C VAL A 80 4.15 -5.64 11.37
N THR A 81 2.93 -5.76 11.89
CA THR A 81 2.71 -5.89 13.34
C THR A 81 3.16 -7.25 13.88
N PRO A 82 2.67 -8.40 13.37
CA PRO A 82 3.09 -9.71 13.85
C PRO A 82 4.60 -9.97 13.77
N ALA A 83 5.26 -9.48 12.72
CA ALA A 83 6.68 -9.75 12.50
C ALA A 83 7.60 -8.83 13.32
N LEU A 84 7.27 -7.54 13.44
CA LEU A 84 8.22 -6.54 13.95
C LEU A 84 7.87 -6.03 15.34
N PHE A 85 6.62 -6.09 15.80
CA PHE A 85 6.21 -5.40 17.03
C PHE A 85 6.95 -5.90 18.27
N ALA A 86 6.89 -7.21 18.54
CA ALA A 86 7.54 -7.79 19.73
C ALA A 86 9.05 -7.59 19.71
N LEU A 87 9.68 -7.80 18.54
CA LEU A 87 11.11 -7.61 18.33
C LEU A 87 11.54 -6.17 18.61
N MET A 88 10.82 -5.18 18.08
CA MET A 88 11.17 -3.78 18.28
C MET A 88 11.01 -3.35 19.74
N VAL A 89 9.94 -3.80 20.38
CA VAL A 89 9.70 -3.46 21.79
C VAL A 89 10.73 -4.13 22.71
N SER A 90 11.20 -5.34 22.43
CA SER A 90 12.28 -5.97 23.20
C SER A 90 13.61 -5.23 23.06
N HIS A 91 13.85 -4.55 21.93
CA HIS A 91 14.97 -3.62 21.74
C HIS A 91 14.74 -2.22 22.35
N GLY A 92 13.72 -2.04 23.20
CA GLY A 92 13.46 -0.80 23.93
C GLY A 92 12.72 0.28 23.12
N ILE A 93 12.18 -0.05 21.94
CA ILE A 93 11.33 0.87 21.19
C ILE A 93 9.95 0.96 21.87
N THR A 94 9.48 2.19 22.09
CA THR A 94 8.15 2.37 22.68
C THR A 94 7.06 1.98 21.69
N ARG A 95 5.94 1.47 22.20
CA ARG A 95 4.77 1.08 21.39
C ARG A 95 4.23 2.23 20.55
N ARG A 96 4.24 3.45 21.10
CA ARG A 96 3.86 4.67 20.40
C ARG A 96 4.81 4.95 19.23
N MET A 97 6.13 4.83 19.45
CA MET A 97 7.12 5.03 18.39
C MET A 97 6.96 4.00 17.27
N PHE A 98 6.77 2.72 17.62
CA PHE A 98 6.51 1.67 16.63
C PHE A 98 5.26 1.99 15.80
N ALA A 99 4.16 2.35 16.45
CA ALA A 99 2.90 2.64 15.77
C ALA A 99 3.01 3.83 14.80
N VAL A 100 3.73 4.89 15.19
CA VAL A 100 4.01 6.03 14.30
C VAL A 100 4.93 5.62 13.15
N ALA A 101 6.00 4.88 13.44
CA ALA A 101 6.94 4.41 12.41
C ALA A 101 6.24 3.50 11.39
N ALA A 102 5.35 2.61 11.84
CA ALA A 102 4.54 1.76 10.96
C ALA A 102 3.61 2.58 10.06
N GLY A 103 2.90 3.57 10.61
CA GLY A 103 2.06 4.45 9.80
C GLY A 103 2.85 5.22 8.74
N ILE A 104 4.01 5.79 9.10
CA ILE A 104 4.90 6.48 8.16
C ILE A 104 5.44 5.52 7.10
N PHE A 105 5.84 4.32 7.51
CA PHE A 105 6.36 3.30 6.62
C PHE A 105 5.34 2.88 5.57
N LEU A 106 4.09 2.60 5.97
CA LEU A 106 3.00 2.24 5.04
C LEU A 106 2.70 3.41 4.09
N VAL A 107 2.44 4.62 4.61
CA VAL A 107 2.22 5.80 3.75
C VAL A 107 3.38 6.01 2.76
N GLY A 108 4.63 5.88 3.21
CA GLY A 108 5.80 5.98 2.36
C GLY A 108 5.89 4.87 1.31
N ALA A 109 5.50 3.63 1.63
CA ALA A 109 5.42 2.52 0.71
C ALA A 109 4.32 2.73 -0.34
N ALA A 110 3.16 3.25 0.05
CA ALA A 110 2.09 3.64 -0.87
C ALA A 110 2.53 4.75 -1.83
N VAL A 111 3.17 5.82 -1.33
CA VAL A 111 3.74 6.89 -2.17
C VAL A 111 4.77 6.33 -3.14
N SER A 112 5.69 5.50 -2.66
CA SER A 112 6.75 4.91 -3.49
C SER A 112 6.16 4.03 -4.60
N THR A 113 5.17 3.20 -4.26
CA THR A 113 4.47 2.35 -5.22
C THR A 113 3.74 3.18 -6.27
N ALA A 114 3.00 4.23 -5.86
CA ALA A 114 2.32 5.12 -6.79
C ALA A 114 3.29 5.83 -7.75
N LEU A 115 4.47 6.26 -7.26
CA LEU A 115 5.51 6.84 -8.10
C LEU A 115 6.07 5.83 -9.11
N ILE A 116 6.29 4.58 -8.71
CA ILE A 116 6.74 3.53 -9.64
C ILE A 116 5.69 3.31 -10.73
N TRP A 117 4.40 3.32 -10.40
CA TRP A 117 3.32 3.21 -11.39
C TRP A 117 3.27 4.38 -12.36
N VAL A 118 3.42 5.60 -11.86
CA VAL A 118 3.58 6.78 -12.72
C VAL A 118 4.74 6.57 -13.68
N LEU A 119 5.93 6.20 -13.18
CA LEU A 119 7.10 5.99 -14.01
C LEU A 119 6.87 4.87 -15.04
N ALA A 120 6.24 3.77 -14.64
CA ALA A 120 5.93 2.66 -15.53
C ALA A 120 5.02 3.08 -16.70
N TYR A 121 3.91 3.79 -16.42
CA TYR A 121 3.03 4.31 -17.47
C TYR A 121 3.72 5.37 -18.35
N GLN A 122 4.57 6.23 -17.79
CA GLN A 122 5.32 7.20 -18.59
C GLN A 122 6.34 6.54 -19.52
N VAL A 123 7.06 5.53 -19.03
CA VAL A 123 8.01 4.77 -19.86
C VAL A 123 7.26 4.04 -20.97
N GLU A 124 6.14 3.39 -20.65
CA GLU A 124 5.30 2.73 -21.64
C GLU A 124 4.76 3.73 -22.67
N HIS A 125 4.29 4.90 -22.23
CA HIS A 125 3.80 5.96 -23.12
C HIS A 125 4.86 6.39 -24.15
N VAL A 126 6.11 6.61 -23.71
CA VAL A 126 7.22 6.96 -24.60
C VAL A 126 7.54 5.84 -25.59
N ILE A 127 7.48 4.58 -25.15
CA ILE A 127 7.73 3.43 -26.02
C ILE A 127 6.67 3.33 -27.12
N TYR A 128 5.39 3.51 -26.77
CA TYR A 128 4.29 3.44 -27.75
C TYR A 128 4.34 4.61 -28.72
N ASP A 129 4.59 5.83 -28.23
CA ASP A 129 4.71 7.03 -29.07
C ASP A 129 5.87 6.90 -30.06
N TRP A 130 7.03 6.40 -29.60
CA TRP A 130 8.18 6.15 -30.47
C TRP A 130 7.92 5.06 -31.53
N ALA A 131 7.12 4.05 -31.17
CA ALA A 131 6.73 2.97 -32.09
C ALA A 131 5.54 3.33 -33.01
N GLY A 132 4.92 4.51 -32.83
CA GLY A 132 3.71 4.91 -33.55
C GLY A 132 2.47 4.07 -33.21
N LEU A 133 2.46 3.42 -32.04
CA LEU A 133 1.38 2.56 -31.57
C LEU A 133 0.39 3.36 -30.73
N THR A 134 -0.90 3.01 -30.82
CA THR A 134 -1.91 3.60 -29.92
C THR A 134 -1.89 2.83 -28.59
N GLN A 135 -1.67 3.54 -27.48
CA GLN A 135 -1.74 2.95 -26.14
C GLN A 135 -3.18 2.97 -25.66
N THR A 136 -3.81 1.80 -25.56
CA THR A 136 -5.17 1.67 -25.02
C THR A 136 -5.16 1.09 -23.60
N LEU A 137 -6.03 1.61 -22.74
CA LEU A 137 -6.28 1.09 -21.40
C LEU A 137 -7.47 0.14 -21.47
N ALA A 138 -7.28 -1.10 -21.03
CA ALA A 138 -8.29 -2.14 -20.99
C ALA A 138 -9.19 -2.01 -19.75
N ASN A 139 -8.66 -1.52 -18.63
CA ASN A 139 -9.41 -1.41 -17.38
C ASN A 139 -10.00 -0.02 -17.13
N PRO A 140 -11.09 0.07 -16.34
CA PRO A 140 -11.60 1.35 -15.87
C PRO A 140 -10.66 2.00 -14.86
N HIS A 141 -10.37 3.29 -15.09
CA HIS A 141 -9.48 4.09 -14.25
C HIS A 141 -10.12 5.42 -13.81
N LEU A 142 -9.43 6.15 -12.94
CA LEU A 142 -9.66 7.57 -12.67
C LEU A 142 -9.16 8.47 -13.80
N PHE A 143 -8.20 7.97 -14.59
CA PHE A 143 -7.64 8.65 -15.75
C PHE A 143 -8.14 8.05 -17.06
N THR A 144 -8.06 8.82 -18.14
CA THR A 144 -8.40 8.35 -19.51
C THR A 144 -7.19 8.30 -20.43
N SER A 145 -6.06 8.85 -19.97
CA SER A 145 -4.80 8.89 -20.72
C SER A 145 -3.64 8.73 -19.76
N THR A 146 -2.59 8.05 -20.23
CA THR A 146 -1.34 7.86 -19.49
C THR A 146 -0.55 9.15 -19.29
N SER A 147 -0.90 10.24 -19.99
CA SER A 147 -0.31 11.57 -19.72
C SER A 147 -0.85 12.24 -18.44
N GLN A 148 -1.94 11.73 -17.85
CA GLN A 148 -2.57 12.30 -16.65
C GLN A 148 -1.88 11.86 -15.36
N VAL A 149 -0.58 12.17 -15.23
CA VAL A 149 0.31 11.75 -14.13
C VAL A 149 -0.30 11.95 -12.73
N GLY A 150 -0.97 13.08 -12.49
CA GLY A 150 -1.58 13.36 -11.18
C GLY A 150 -2.73 12.41 -10.83
N LEU A 151 -3.53 12.00 -11.82
CA LEU A 151 -4.62 11.04 -11.61
C LEU A 151 -4.10 9.62 -11.44
N ILE A 152 -3.06 9.25 -12.20
CA ILE A 152 -2.35 7.97 -12.02
C ILE A 152 -1.81 7.89 -10.59
N PHE A 153 -1.05 8.89 -10.15
CA PHE A 153 -0.52 8.94 -8.79
C PHE A 153 -1.64 8.82 -7.76
N THR A 154 -2.71 9.59 -7.91
CA THR A 154 -3.84 9.62 -6.97
C THR A 154 -4.53 8.26 -6.87
N GLU A 155 -4.82 7.61 -8.00
CA GLU A 155 -5.45 6.30 -8.06
C GLU A 155 -4.62 5.24 -7.32
N PHE A 156 -3.35 5.08 -7.69
CA PHE A 156 -2.49 4.06 -7.10
C PHE A 156 -2.15 4.36 -5.65
N PHE A 157 -1.92 5.63 -5.29
CA PHE A 157 -1.68 6.02 -3.91
C PHE A 157 -2.86 5.64 -3.01
N LEU A 158 -4.09 6.01 -3.40
CA LEU A 158 -5.28 5.72 -2.60
C LEU A 158 -5.58 4.23 -2.53
N LEU A 159 -5.51 3.52 -3.66
CA LEU A 159 -5.73 2.07 -3.70
C LEU A 159 -4.74 1.33 -2.80
N VAL A 160 -3.44 1.63 -2.93
CA VAL A 160 -2.39 0.97 -2.16
C VAL A 160 -2.50 1.32 -0.68
N LEU A 161 -2.63 2.61 -0.35
CA LEU A 161 -2.74 3.06 1.05
C LEU A 161 -3.93 2.43 1.76
N ALA A 162 -5.09 2.36 1.10
CA ALA A 162 -6.29 1.74 1.64
C ALA A 162 -6.08 0.25 1.92
N HIS A 163 -5.44 -0.47 1.00
CA HIS A 163 -5.15 -1.89 1.16
C HIS A 163 -4.11 -2.16 2.25
N GLU A 164 -3.09 -1.31 2.37
CA GLU A 164 -2.12 -1.36 3.46
C GLU A 164 -2.77 -1.10 4.82
N ALA A 165 -3.62 -0.08 4.92
CA ALA A 165 -4.36 0.25 6.14
C ALA A 165 -5.26 -0.92 6.55
N ALA A 166 -6.00 -1.50 5.59
CA ALA A 166 -6.83 -2.67 5.84
C ALA A 166 -6.01 -3.86 6.30
N GLY A 167 -4.93 -4.18 5.59
CA GLY A 167 -4.01 -5.24 5.95
C GLY A 167 -3.43 -5.05 7.35
N TRP A 168 -3.02 -3.83 7.69
CA TRP A 168 -2.48 -3.52 9.00
C TRP A 168 -3.50 -3.68 10.12
N MET A 169 -4.75 -3.24 9.92
CA MET A 169 -5.85 -3.47 10.86
C MET A 169 -6.11 -4.96 11.07
N ILE A 170 -6.10 -5.77 10.00
CA ILE A 170 -6.25 -7.23 10.07
C ILE A 170 -5.09 -7.84 10.87
N GLY A 171 -3.85 -7.50 10.52
CA GLY A 171 -2.64 -7.97 11.20
C GLY A 171 -2.66 -7.64 12.70
N ILE A 172 -3.02 -6.40 13.06
CA ILE A 172 -3.19 -5.98 14.46
C ILE A 172 -4.33 -6.78 15.13
N GLY A 173 -5.46 -6.96 14.46
CA GLY A 173 -6.63 -7.66 14.99
C GLY A 173 -6.30 -9.09 15.41
N PHE A 174 -5.71 -9.87 14.51
CA PHE A 174 -5.28 -11.25 14.80
C PHE A 174 -4.15 -11.29 15.83
N TYR A 175 -3.16 -10.40 15.73
CA TYR A 175 -2.04 -10.36 16.66
C TYR A 175 -2.49 -10.03 18.10
N ARG A 176 -3.36 -9.02 18.24
CA ARG A 176 -3.84 -8.52 19.54
C ARG A 176 -4.84 -9.49 20.16
N PHE A 177 -5.89 -9.84 19.42
CA PHE A 177 -7.07 -10.48 19.99
C PHE A 177 -7.14 -12.00 19.75
N GLY A 178 -6.20 -12.56 18.99
CA GLY A 178 -6.18 -13.98 18.63
C GLY A 178 -7.16 -14.30 17.49
N PHE A 179 -7.27 -15.59 17.17
CA PHE A 179 -7.98 -16.06 15.97
C PHE A 179 -9.46 -15.65 15.93
N TRP A 180 -10.26 -16.05 16.92
CA TRP A 180 -11.71 -15.85 16.90
C TRP A 180 -12.14 -14.39 16.91
N LYS A 181 -11.50 -13.58 17.77
CA LYS A 181 -11.79 -12.14 17.84
C LYS A 181 -11.22 -11.40 16.63
N GLY A 182 -10.08 -11.83 16.10
CA GLY A 182 -9.54 -11.33 14.83
C GLY A 182 -10.50 -11.58 13.68
N LEU A 183 -11.09 -12.79 13.61
CA LEU A 183 -12.09 -13.15 12.62
C LEU A 183 -13.35 -12.28 12.74
N ALA A 184 -13.86 -12.08 13.96
CA ALA A 184 -15.02 -11.20 14.20
C ALA A 184 -14.76 -9.73 13.81
N LEU A 185 -13.51 -9.27 13.89
CA LEU A 185 -13.10 -7.91 13.51
C LEU A 185 -12.71 -7.79 12.02
N LEU A 186 -12.68 -8.88 11.28
CA LEU A 186 -12.29 -8.88 9.86
C LEU A 186 -13.15 -7.93 9.02
N PRO A 187 -14.50 -7.87 9.17
CA PRO A 187 -15.32 -6.90 8.43
C PRO A 187 -14.89 -5.45 8.66
N LEU A 188 -14.52 -5.10 9.89
CA LEU A 188 -14.01 -3.77 10.22
C LEU A 188 -12.60 -3.55 9.63
N GLY A 189 -11.76 -4.59 9.65
CA GLY A 189 -10.40 -4.55 9.11
C GLY A 189 -10.35 -4.35 7.60
N VAL A 190 -11.31 -4.89 6.84
CA VAL A 190 -11.34 -4.73 5.37
C VAL A 190 -11.96 -3.41 4.92
N LEU A 191 -12.57 -2.61 5.81
CA LEU A 191 -13.28 -1.39 5.44
C LEU A 191 -12.46 -0.41 4.59
N PRO A 192 -11.17 -0.13 4.88
CA PRO A 192 -10.39 0.78 4.03
C PRO A 192 -10.26 0.28 2.59
N ALA A 193 -9.92 -1.00 2.39
CA ALA A 193 -9.81 -1.60 1.07
C ALA A 193 -11.16 -1.61 0.35
N ALA A 194 -12.23 -2.00 1.04
CA ALA A 194 -13.58 -1.96 0.48
C ALA A 194 -13.96 -0.53 0.05
N ALA A 195 -13.71 0.48 0.87
CA ALA A 195 -13.97 1.87 0.51
C ALA A 195 -13.24 2.27 -0.78
N ALA A 196 -11.99 1.86 -0.96
CA ALA A 196 -11.25 2.12 -2.19
C ALA A 196 -11.88 1.45 -3.43
N GLU A 197 -12.27 0.18 -3.31
CA GLU A 197 -12.90 -0.59 -4.41
C GLU A 197 -14.28 -0.02 -4.78
N PHE A 198 -15.12 0.33 -3.79
CA PHE A 198 -16.49 0.81 -4.03
C PHE A 198 -16.56 2.29 -4.36
N LEU A 199 -15.67 3.14 -3.85
CA LEU A 199 -15.75 4.59 -4.09
C LEU A 199 -14.98 5.03 -5.33
N LEU A 200 -13.87 4.37 -5.68
CA LEU A 200 -13.13 4.68 -6.90
C LEU A 200 -13.64 3.87 -8.09
N VAL A 201 -14.16 2.65 -7.83
CA VAL A 201 -14.67 1.70 -8.83
C VAL A 201 -13.69 1.62 -9.99
N ALA A 202 -12.44 1.37 -9.63
CA ALA A 202 -11.35 1.19 -10.58
C ALA A 202 -11.12 -0.32 -10.75
N GLN A 203 -10.68 -0.71 -11.94
CA GLN A 203 -10.23 -2.07 -12.24
C GLN A 203 -11.33 -3.15 -12.23
N TRP A 204 -10.96 -4.39 -11.95
CA TRP A 204 -11.76 -5.61 -12.16
C TRP A 204 -13.14 -5.66 -11.46
N ILE A 205 -13.31 -5.00 -10.30
CA ILE A 205 -14.59 -4.98 -9.56
C ILE A 205 -15.56 -3.99 -10.22
N ALA A 206 -15.04 -3.02 -10.98
CA ALA A 206 -15.86 -2.03 -11.67
C ALA A 206 -16.84 -2.68 -12.64
N GLU A 207 -16.40 -3.70 -13.39
CA GLU A 207 -17.25 -4.42 -14.34
C GLU A 207 -18.41 -5.11 -13.61
N ALA A 208 -18.10 -5.85 -12.54
CA ALA A 208 -19.09 -6.57 -11.74
C ALA A 208 -20.09 -5.61 -11.08
N LEU A 209 -19.64 -4.47 -10.58
CA LEU A 209 -20.51 -3.46 -9.97
C LEU A 209 -21.35 -2.72 -11.00
N ARG A 210 -20.82 -2.43 -12.18
CA ARG A 210 -21.61 -1.81 -13.25
C ARG A 210 -22.77 -2.72 -13.67
N ASN A 211 -22.55 -4.04 -13.70
CA ASN A 211 -23.59 -5.01 -14.00
C ASN A 211 -24.72 -5.07 -12.96
N THR A 212 -24.52 -4.55 -11.74
CA THR A 212 -25.59 -4.42 -10.74
C THR A 212 -26.31 -3.07 -10.78
N GLY A 213 -25.93 -2.19 -11.72
CA GLY A 213 -26.43 -0.81 -11.80
C GLY A 213 -25.75 0.14 -10.80
N TYR A 214 -24.69 -0.30 -10.12
CA TYR A 214 -23.93 0.56 -9.23
C TYR A 214 -23.05 1.54 -10.03
N HIS A 215 -23.17 2.82 -9.69
CA HIS A 215 -22.37 3.88 -10.28
C HIS A 215 -21.47 4.47 -9.21
N ARG A 216 -20.20 4.67 -9.55
CA ARG A 216 -19.25 5.30 -8.64
C ARG A 216 -19.73 6.71 -8.28
N PRO A 217 -19.55 7.16 -7.03
CA PRO A 217 -19.82 8.53 -6.67
C PRO A 217 -18.88 9.50 -7.43
N PRO A 218 -19.23 10.80 -7.50
CA PRO A 218 -18.33 11.81 -8.05
C PRO A 218 -16.96 11.77 -7.38
N LEU A 219 -15.89 12.04 -8.13
CA LEU A 219 -14.51 12.00 -7.61
C LEU A 219 -14.29 12.94 -6.42
N ALA A 220 -15.02 14.06 -6.38
CA ALA A 220 -15.03 15.00 -5.26
C ALA A 220 -15.51 14.38 -3.93
N ILE A 221 -16.23 13.25 -4.00
CA ILE A 221 -16.67 12.47 -2.84
C ILE A 221 -15.79 11.22 -2.69
N GLY A 222 -15.53 10.51 -3.79
CA GLY A 222 -14.79 9.26 -3.77
C GLY A 222 -13.36 9.41 -3.24
N VAL A 223 -12.59 10.37 -3.79
CA VAL A 223 -11.19 10.59 -3.40
C VAL A 223 -11.06 11.00 -1.92
N PRO A 224 -11.76 12.03 -1.42
CA PRO A 224 -11.71 12.36 0.00
C PRO A 224 -12.25 11.25 0.90
N GLY A 225 -13.28 10.52 0.45
CA GLY A 225 -13.86 9.39 1.19
C GLY A 225 -12.85 8.28 1.44
N VAL A 226 -12.14 7.83 0.40
CA VAL A 226 -11.10 6.80 0.53
C VAL A 226 -9.95 7.27 1.41
N LEU A 227 -9.49 8.51 1.20
CA LEU A 227 -8.43 9.08 2.02
C LEU A 227 -8.83 9.15 3.49
N ALA A 228 -10.06 9.60 3.78
CA ALA A 228 -10.57 9.69 5.14
C ALA A 228 -10.66 8.32 5.81
N VAL A 229 -11.24 7.31 5.15
CA VAL A 229 -11.35 5.95 5.71
C VAL A 229 -9.97 5.33 5.91
N SER A 230 -9.03 5.53 4.98
CA SER A 230 -7.66 5.03 5.10
C SER A 230 -6.90 5.69 6.25
N ALA A 231 -7.00 7.02 6.38
CA ALA A 231 -6.40 7.78 7.46
C ALA A 231 -6.98 7.37 8.83
N LEU A 232 -8.30 7.17 8.90
CA LEU A 232 -8.96 6.64 10.09
C LEU A 232 -8.48 5.23 10.41
N GLY A 233 -8.34 4.34 9.42
CA GLY A 233 -7.80 3.00 9.60
C GLY A 233 -6.38 3.01 10.20
N LEU A 234 -5.48 3.83 9.65
CA LEU A 234 -4.15 4.04 10.20
C LEU A 234 -4.18 4.61 11.63
N TYR A 235 -5.05 5.59 11.88
CA TYR A 235 -5.22 6.18 13.20
C TYR A 235 -5.73 5.16 14.22
N PHE A 236 -6.72 4.34 13.87
CA PHE A 236 -7.20 3.24 14.71
C PHE A 236 -6.10 2.21 14.96
N GLY A 237 -5.33 1.84 13.94
CA GLY A 237 -4.15 0.99 14.09
C GLY A 237 -3.16 1.56 15.11
N TYR A 238 -2.90 2.88 15.05
CA TYR A 238 -2.09 3.59 16.03
C TYR A 238 -2.67 3.51 17.46
N LEU A 239 -3.97 3.76 17.63
CA LEU A 239 -4.66 3.66 18.93
C LEU A 239 -4.60 2.25 19.52
N MET A 240 -4.72 1.23 18.67
CA MET A 240 -4.65 -0.17 19.06
C MET A 240 -3.23 -0.59 19.44
N LEU A 241 -2.20 -0.13 18.75
CA LEU A 241 -0.82 -0.50 19.11
C LEU A 241 -0.31 0.25 20.34
N ARG A 242 -0.62 1.54 20.49
CA ARG A 242 -0.11 2.34 21.62
C ARG A 242 -0.58 1.83 22.99
N SER A 243 -1.73 1.15 23.04
CA SER A 243 -2.36 0.62 24.25
C SER A 243 -2.08 -0.87 24.50
N MET A 244 -1.38 -1.55 23.58
CA MET A 244 -1.25 -3.01 23.62
C MET A 244 -0.22 -3.46 24.67
N GLY A 245 -0.61 -4.27 25.65
CA GLY A 245 0.35 -4.94 26.55
C GLY A 245 1.26 -5.93 25.81
N LEU A 246 2.50 -6.11 26.27
CA LEU A 246 3.34 -7.21 25.78
C LEU A 246 2.73 -8.52 26.26
N LYS A 247 2.55 -9.47 25.35
CA LYS A 247 2.24 -10.85 25.75
C LYS A 247 3.50 -11.44 26.41
N PRO A 248 3.38 -12.13 27.56
CA PRO A 248 4.50 -12.87 28.12
C PRO A 248 5.04 -13.83 27.06
N ALA A 249 6.37 -13.98 26.97
CA ALA A 249 6.94 -15.06 26.19
C ALA A 249 6.34 -16.37 26.71
N LYS A 250 5.77 -17.18 25.82
CA LYS A 250 5.38 -18.54 26.20
C LYS A 250 6.68 -19.27 26.51
N GLY A 251 6.95 -19.45 27.80
CA GLY A 251 7.99 -20.35 28.31
C GLY A 251 7.58 -21.81 28.13
#